data_AF-A0A2L2TXD3-F1
#
_entry.id   AF-A0A2L2TXD3-F1
#
_cell.length_a   1.000
_cell.length_b   1.000
_cell.length_c   1.000
_cell.angle_alpha   90.00
_cell.angle_beta   90.00
_cell.angle_gamma   90.00
#
_symmetry.space_group_name_H-M   'P 1'
#
loop_
_entity.id
_entity.type
_entity.pdbx_description
1 polymer ?
#
loop_
_entity_poly.entity_id
_entity_poly.type
_entity_poly.pdbx_seq_one_letter_code
_entity_poly.pdbx_strand_id
1 'polypeptide(L)'
;MSFQRRLTTPSKDIREFLDRHPEVETSVEAKAQLDEFHEGDTFCIVTKIFNNTILHQEYDGDSRKRVFAFAYVEDPEALTWYEKNRQDDNDNEICDCKVGEPEGQDHLLHESVVEVRKAECEKHKDCEEPDPECLACWPVLCGSNCKW
;
A
#
# COMPACT_ATOMS: atom_id res chain seq x y z
N MET A 1 -25.01 7.30 4.03
CA MET A 1 -24.09 8.43 4.29
C MET A 1 -23.19 8.55 3.08
N SER A 2 -23.27 9.67 2.38
CA SER A 2 -22.54 9.88 1.13
C SER A 2 -21.10 10.26 1.48
N PHE A 3 -20.15 9.36 1.25
CA PHE A 3 -18.72 9.70 1.30
C PHE A 3 -18.42 10.64 0.13
N GLN A 4 -18.47 11.95 0.37
CA GLN A 4 -17.88 12.94 -0.54
C GLN A 4 -16.36 12.79 -0.44
N ARG A 5 -15.76 11.93 -1.29
CA ARG A 5 -14.31 11.87 -1.49
C ARG A 5 -13.86 13.25 -1.98
N ARG A 6 -13.22 14.02 -1.09
CA ARG A 6 -12.59 15.30 -1.46
C ARG A 6 -11.46 14.94 -2.42
N LEU A 7 -11.42 15.60 -3.57
CA LEU A 7 -10.23 15.68 -4.40
C LEU A 7 -9.19 16.47 -3.60
N THR A 8 -8.40 15.79 -2.79
CA THR A 8 -7.24 16.37 -2.15
C THR A 8 -6.09 16.27 -3.15
N THR A 9 -5.53 17.42 -3.52
CA THR A 9 -4.24 17.50 -4.23
C THR A 9 -3.25 16.57 -3.55
N PRO A 10 -2.49 15.70 -4.23
CA PRO A 10 -1.43 14.88 -3.63
C PRO A 10 -0.60 15.64 -2.60
N SER A 11 -0.17 14.95 -1.54
CA SER A 11 0.90 15.45 -0.69
C SER A 11 2.16 15.56 -1.52
N LYS A 12 2.80 16.73 -1.48
CA LYS A 12 4.01 16.99 -2.25
C LYS A 12 5.26 16.43 -1.59
N ASP A 13 5.18 16.25 -0.29
CA ASP A 13 6.24 15.73 0.55
C ASP A 13 5.64 14.94 1.72
N ILE A 14 6.54 14.29 2.47
CA ILE A 14 6.18 13.45 3.60
C ILE A 14 5.48 14.23 4.73
N ARG A 15 5.71 15.54 4.88
CA ARG A 15 5.06 16.32 5.95
C ARG A 15 3.59 16.51 5.63
N GLU A 16 3.29 16.92 4.39
CA GLU A 16 1.90 17.04 3.93
C GLU A 16 1.17 15.68 4.01
N PHE A 17 1.88 14.57 3.77
CA PHE A 17 1.31 13.22 3.88
C PHE A 17 0.96 12.85 5.33
N LEU A 18 1.91 12.97 6.26
CA LEU A 18 1.69 12.64 7.67
C LEU A 18 0.64 13.54 8.33
N ASP A 19 0.56 14.81 7.93
CA ASP A 19 -0.50 15.73 8.41
C ASP A 19 -1.90 15.27 8.00
N ARG A 20 -2.02 14.53 6.88
CA ARG A 20 -3.29 14.00 6.38
C ARG A 20 -3.59 12.58 6.86
N HIS A 21 -2.55 11.84 7.22
CA HIS A 21 -2.62 10.46 7.68
C HIS A 21 -2.06 10.36 9.10
N PRO A 22 -2.74 10.95 10.11
CA PRO A 22 -2.29 10.91 11.49
C PRO A 22 -2.27 9.49 12.08
N GLU A 23 -2.87 8.51 11.41
CA GLU A 23 -2.78 7.09 11.75
C GLU A 23 -1.50 6.40 11.27
N VAL A 24 -0.66 7.08 10.48
CA VAL A 24 0.65 6.57 10.07
C VAL A 24 1.67 6.99 11.11
N GLU A 25 2.25 6.01 11.79
CA GLU A 25 3.19 6.23 12.87
C GLU A 25 4.63 6.36 12.35
N THR A 26 5.47 7.11 13.07
CA THR A 26 6.90 7.26 12.77
C THR A 26 7.79 7.14 14.00
N SER A 27 7.23 6.81 15.17
CA SER A 27 7.95 6.80 16.44
C SER A 27 8.77 5.53 16.63
N VAL A 28 9.76 5.57 17.52
CA VAL A 28 10.57 4.39 17.86
C VAL A 28 9.71 3.30 18.51
N GLU A 29 8.73 3.69 19.32
CA GLU A 29 7.78 2.79 19.95
C GLU A 29 6.89 2.11 18.92
N ALA A 30 6.43 2.84 17.91
CA ALA A 30 5.66 2.29 16.80
C ALA A 30 6.50 1.31 15.96
N LYS A 31 7.80 1.58 15.79
CA LYS A 31 8.69 0.60 15.16
C LYS A 31 8.81 -0.69 15.97
N ALA A 32 8.91 -0.62 17.29
CA ALA A 32 8.91 -1.82 18.12
C ALA A 32 7.60 -2.63 17.98
N GLN A 33 6.45 -1.94 17.92
CA GLN A 33 5.17 -2.59 17.63
C GLN A 33 5.14 -3.25 16.25
N LEU A 34 5.73 -2.60 15.24
CA LEU A 34 5.84 -3.19 13.90
C LEU A 34 6.60 -4.52 13.94
N ASP A 35 7.71 -4.56 14.67
CA ASP A 35 8.55 -5.76 14.74
C ASP A 35 7.81 -6.93 15.44
N GLU A 36 6.80 -6.66 16.28
CA GLU A 36 5.92 -7.66 16.91
C GLU A 36 4.86 -8.23 15.94
N PHE A 37 4.39 -7.46 14.94
CA PHE A 37 3.39 -7.93 13.97
C PHE A 37 3.90 -9.10 13.13
N HIS A 38 5.20 -9.17 12.87
CA HIS A 38 5.81 -10.28 12.13
C HIS A 38 5.71 -11.65 12.83
N GLU A 39 5.18 -11.72 14.06
CA GLU A 39 4.88 -12.98 14.76
C GLU A 39 3.42 -13.46 14.57
N GLY A 40 2.53 -12.65 14.00
CA GLY A 40 1.10 -12.95 13.78
C GLY A 40 0.76 -13.46 12.38
N ASP A 41 -0.50 -13.86 12.17
CA ASP A 41 -1.05 -14.17 10.84
C ASP A 41 -1.44 -12.86 10.11
N THR A 42 -0.42 -12.07 9.78
CA THR A 42 -0.55 -10.83 9.01
C THR A 42 0.21 -10.94 7.69
N PHE A 43 -0.14 -10.07 6.76
CA PHE A 43 0.69 -9.80 5.59
C PHE A 43 0.98 -8.30 5.51
N CYS A 44 2.13 -7.97 4.96
CA CYS A 44 2.55 -6.59 4.80
C CYS A 44 2.54 -6.15 3.34
N ILE A 45 2.36 -4.85 3.15
CA ILE A 45 2.61 -4.14 1.91
C ILE A 45 3.63 -3.06 2.23
N VAL A 46 4.76 -3.10 1.54
CA VAL A 46 5.84 -2.13 1.72
C VAL A 46 6.04 -1.37 0.41
N THR A 47 5.90 -0.06 0.43
CA THR A 47 5.94 0.80 -0.76
C THR A 47 6.86 2.00 -0.57
N LYS A 48 7.44 2.50 -1.65
CA LYS A 48 8.26 3.71 -1.63
C LYS A 48 7.42 4.91 -2.06
N ILE A 49 6.90 5.64 -1.07
CA ILE A 49 5.93 6.72 -1.30
C ILE A 49 6.57 8.07 -1.64
N PHE A 50 7.85 8.25 -1.26
CA PHE A 50 8.68 9.38 -1.67
C PHE A 50 10.13 8.91 -1.82
N ASN A 51 10.98 9.72 -2.48
CA ASN A 51 12.39 9.38 -2.71
C ASN A 51 13.14 8.93 -1.44
N ASN A 52 12.79 9.50 -0.29
CA ASN A 52 13.40 9.28 1.01
C ASN A 52 12.45 8.62 2.03
N THR A 53 11.32 8.06 1.60
CA THR A 53 10.33 7.50 2.52
C THR A 53 9.78 6.16 2.05
N ILE A 54 9.83 5.17 2.94
CA ILE A 54 9.17 3.87 2.77
C ILE A 54 7.96 3.80 3.70
N LEU A 55 6.82 3.38 3.18
CA LEU A 55 5.61 3.10 3.95
C LEU A 55 5.46 1.59 4.11
N HIS A 56 5.32 1.14 5.35
CA HIS A 56 5.03 -0.24 5.72
C HIS A 56 3.61 -0.31 6.25
N GLN A 57 2.78 -1.17 5.67
CA GLN A 57 1.40 -1.36 6.10
C GLN A 57 1.17 -2.83 6.43
N GLU A 58 0.67 -3.10 7.63
CA GLU A 58 0.28 -4.45 8.07
C GLU A 58 -1.22 -4.64 7.93
N TYR A 59 -1.59 -5.83 7.45
CA TYR A 59 -2.96 -6.25 7.27
C TYR A 59 -3.20 -7.56 7.99
N ASP A 60 -4.36 -7.65 8.64
CA ASP A 60 -4.86 -8.90 9.19
C ASP A 60 -5.07 -9.92 8.06
N GLY A 61 -4.52 -11.13 8.18
CA GLY A 61 -4.54 -12.16 7.14
C GLY A 61 -5.94 -12.58 6.72
N ASP A 62 -6.85 -12.67 7.67
CA ASP A 62 -8.23 -13.11 7.44
C ASP A 62 -9.11 -12.01 6.83
N SER A 63 -9.20 -10.88 7.53
CA SER A 63 -10.10 -9.78 7.16
C SER A 63 -9.54 -8.89 6.07
N ARG A 64 -8.23 -8.96 5.82
CA ARG A 64 -7.48 -8.08 4.90
C ARG A 64 -7.61 -6.60 5.23
N LYS A 65 -7.98 -6.28 6.47
CA LYS A 65 -8.07 -4.90 6.94
C LYS A 65 -6.70 -4.47 7.43
N ARG A 66 -6.33 -3.22 7.11
CA ARG A 66 -5.12 -2.62 7.65
C ARG A 66 -5.24 -2.50 9.16
N VAL A 67 -4.28 -3.07 9.87
CA VAL A 67 -4.22 -3.03 11.34
C VAL A 67 -3.13 -2.08 11.82
N PHE A 68 -2.13 -1.79 10.98
CA PHE A 68 -1.04 -0.91 11.34
C PHE A 68 -0.39 -0.25 10.11
N ALA A 69 0.19 0.94 10.28
CA ALA A 69 0.93 1.64 9.24
C ALA A 69 2.10 2.43 9.85
N PHE A 70 3.27 2.30 9.25
CA PHE A 70 4.51 2.93 9.72
C PHE A 70 5.29 3.52 8.55
N ALA A 71 5.76 4.76 8.70
CA ALA A 71 6.61 5.42 7.70
C ALA A 71 8.07 5.53 8.18
N TYR A 72 8.96 4.91 7.42
CA TYR A 72 10.40 5.09 7.54
C TYR A 72 10.82 6.36 6.80
N VAL A 73 11.00 7.46 7.54
CA VAL A 73 11.34 8.76 6.98
C VAL A 73 12.84 8.99 7.08
N GLU A 74 13.50 9.27 5.95
CA GLU A 74 14.95 9.51 5.87
C GLU A 74 15.79 8.35 6.44
N ASP A 75 15.29 7.11 6.33
CA ASP A 75 15.96 5.91 6.81
C ASP A 75 16.72 5.20 5.67
N PRO A 76 18.07 5.27 5.64
CA PRO A 76 18.86 4.67 4.56
C PRO A 76 18.85 3.14 4.59
N GLU A 77 18.66 2.52 5.76
CA GLU A 77 18.62 1.07 5.90
C GLU A 77 17.31 0.52 5.32
N ALA A 78 16.19 1.15 5.64
CA ALA A 78 14.88 0.82 5.07
C ALA A 78 14.86 1.00 3.55
N LEU A 79 15.43 2.10 3.03
CA LEU A 79 15.56 2.32 1.58
C LEU A 79 16.43 1.24 0.93
N THR A 80 17.57 0.90 1.53
CA THR A 80 18.46 -0.14 1.00
C THR A 80 17.80 -1.52 1.02
N TRP A 81 17.04 -1.82 2.09
CA TRP A 81 16.27 -3.05 2.18
C TRP A 81 15.20 -3.11 1.09
N TYR A 82 14.43 -2.03 0.91
CA TYR A 82 13.39 -1.95 -0.11
C TYR A 82 13.95 -2.16 -1.51
N GLU A 83 15.03 -1.46 -1.89
CA GLU A 83 15.63 -1.60 -3.22
C GLU A 83 16.20 -3.01 -3.48
N LYS A 84 16.57 -3.77 -2.44
CA LYS A 84 17.06 -5.16 -2.55
C LYS A 84 15.96 -6.21 -2.57
N ASN A 85 14.83 -5.93 -1.93
CA ASN A 85 13.76 -6.92 -1.71
C ASN A 85 12.49 -6.59 -2.51
N ARG A 86 12.39 -5.41 -3.12
CA ARG A 86 11.37 -5.17 -4.13
C ARG A 86 11.51 -6.28 -5.18
N GLN A 87 10.40 -6.94 -5.49
CA GLN A 87 10.39 -7.89 -6.60
C GLN A 87 10.69 -7.06 -7.85
N ASP A 88 11.67 -7.48 -8.65
CA ASP A 88 12.12 -6.78 -9.88
C ASP A 88 11.03 -6.81 -10.97
N ASP A 89 9.89 -7.45 -10.67
CA ASP A 89 8.70 -7.34 -11.47
C ASP A 89 8.28 -5.89 -11.49
N ASN A 90 7.96 -5.46 -12.68
CA ASN A 90 7.39 -4.16 -12.99
C ASN A 90 5.95 -4.11 -12.47
N ASP A 91 5.77 -4.42 -11.17
CA ASP A 91 4.64 -4.12 -10.30
C ASP A 91 4.58 -2.61 -10.16
N ASN A 92 4.40 -1.94 -11.30
CA ASN A 92 3.82 -0.62 -11.32
C ASN A 92 2.55 -0.78 -10.51
N GLU A 93 2.49 -0.15 -9.34
CA GLU A 93 1.27 -0.12 -8.57
C GLU A 93 0.22 0.48 -9.52
N ILE A 94 -0.64 -0.39 -10.07
CA ILE A 94 -1.56 -0.01 -11.13
C ILE A 94 -2.79 0.56 -10.47
N CYS A 95 -3.10 1.78 -10.84
CA CYS A 95 -4.23 2.47 -10.26
C CYS A 95 -5.57 1.88 -10.74
N ASP A 96 -6.49 1.64 -9.81
CA ASP A 96 -7.78 0.98 -10.03
C ASP A 96 -8.80 1.81 -10.84
N CYS A 97 -8.54 3.11 -11.03
CA CYS A 97 -9.47 4.03 -11.66
C CYS A 97 -9.56 3.93 -13.19
N LYS A 98 -8.49 3.45 -13.83
CA LYS A 98 -8.45 2.96 -15.21
C LYS A 98 -7.35 1.91 -15.24
N VAL A 99 -7.76 0.64 -15.39
CA VAL A 99 -6.84 -0.51 -15.50
C VAL A 99 -5.69 -0.18 -16.45
N GLY A 100 -4.47 -0.06 -15.92
CA GLY A 100 -3.24 -0.02 -16.71
C GLY A 100 -2.34 1.21 -16.56
N GLU A 101 -2.72 2.25 -15.82
CA GLU A 101 -1.83 3.41 -15.62
C GLU A 101 -0.95 3.21 -14.37
N PRO A 102 0.38 3.40 -14.48
CA PRO A 102 1.30 3.36 -13.34
C PRO A 102 1.04 4.54 -12.41
N GLU A 103 1.47 4.42 -11.17
CA GLU A 103 1.46 5.52 -10.23
C GLU A 103 2.12 6.79 -10.77
N GLY A 104 1.51 7.93 -10.48
CA GLY A 104 1.97 9.24 -10.90
C GLY A 104 1.12 10.35 -10.29
N GLN A 105 1.36 11.61 -10.70
CA GLN A 105 0.62 12.77 -10.18
C GLN A 105 -0.91 12.65 -10.29
N ASP A 106 -1.39 11.85 -11.25
CA ASP A 106 -2.82 11.61 -11.51
C ASP A 106 -3.37 10.35 -10.82
N HIS A 107 -2.50 9.49 -10.26
CA HIS A 107 -2.78 8.11 -9.84
C HIS A 107 -2.09 7.75 -8.51
N LEU A 108 -2.36 8.53 -7.47
CA LEU A 108 -1.64 8.49 -6.19
C LEU A 108 -2.23 7.41 -5.30
N LEU A 109 -1.64 6.22 -5.34
CA LEU A 109 -2.25 5.05 -4.70
C LEU A 109 -2.06 5.06 -3.19
N HIS A 110 -0.99 5.70 -2.73
CA HIS A 110 -0.67 5.76 -1.30
C HIS A 110 -1.43 6.87 -0.55
N GLU A 111 -1.98 7.87 -1.26
CA GLU A 111 -2.72 9.00 -0.68
C GLU A 111 -4.11 8.63 -0.17
N SER A 112 -4.66 7.50 -0.60
CA SER A 112 -5.77 6.89 0.11
C SER A 112 -5.26 5.57 0.67
N VAL A 113 -5.35 5.46 1.99
CA VAL A 113 -5.23 4.20 2.74
C VAL A 113 -5.76 3.05 1.90
N VAL A 114 -4.85 2.14 1.56
CA VAL A 114 -5.09 1.10 0.57
C VAL A 114 -6.19 0.16 1.08
N GLU A 115 -7.37 0.21 0.46
CA GLU A 115 -8.38 -0.81 0.62
C GLU A 115 -7.97 -2.01 -0.22
N VAL A 116 -7.66 -3.14 0.42
CA VAL A 116 -7.39 -4.38 -0.28
C VAL A 116 -8.72 -4.96 -0.77
N ARG A 117 -9.01 -4.86 -2.07
CA ARG A 117 -10.09 -5.65 -2.65
C ARG A 117 -9.63 -7.09 -2.84
N LYS A 118 -10.50 -8.04 -2.48
CA LYS A 118 -10.25 -9.45 -2.78
C LYS A 118 -10.03 -9.58 -4.29
N ALA A 119 -9.05 -10.40 -4.65
CA ALA A 119 -8.85 -10.83 -6.01
C ALA A 119 -10.13 -11.52 -6.52
N GLU A 120 -10.64 -11.09 -7.66
CA GLU A 120 -11.84 -11.65 -8.30
C GLU A 120 -11.46 -12.26 -9.67
N CYS A 121 -10.52 -13.21 -9.65
CA CYS A 121 -10.11 -13.91 -10.85
C CYS A 121 -11.14 -14.96 -11.26
N GLU A 122 -12.04 -14.63 -12.19
CA GLU A 122 -12.98 -15.61 -12.76
C GLU A 122 -12.29 -16.80 -13.45
N LYS A 123 -11.05 -16.60 -13.92
CA LYS A 123 -10.28 -17.62 -14.65
C LYS A 123 -9.66 -18.67 -13.72
N HIS A 124 -9.26 -18.28 -12.51
CA HIS A 124 -8.53 -19.15 -11.57
C HIS A 124 -9.24 -19.27 -10.21
N LYS A 125 -10.53 -18.92 -10.13
CA LYS A 125 -11.34 -18.98 -8.89
C LYS A 125 -11.45 -20.39 -8.27
N ASP A 126 -11.27 -21.43 -9.08
CA ASP A 126 -11.37 -22.82 -8.66
C ASP A 126 -9.99 -23.45 -8.37
N CYS A 127 -8.90 -22.67 -8.46
CA CYS A 127 -7.54 -23.09 -8.11
C CYS A 127 -7.28 -22.85 -6.62
N GLU A 128 -6.59 -23.77 -5.95
CA GLU A 128 -6.20 -23.59 -4.53
C GLU A 128 -5.20 -22.45 -4.33
N GLU A 129 -4.36 -22.17 -5.32
CA GLU A 129 -3.34 -21.13 -5.27
C GLU A 129 -3.56 -20.07 -6.37
N PRO A 130 -3.32 -18.78 -6.08
CA PRO A 130 -3.35 -17.71 -7.09
C PRO A 130 -2.24 -17.93 -8.12
N ASP A 131 -2.55 -17.68 -9.40
CA ASP A 131 -1.57 -17.71 -10.48
C ASP A 131 -0.66 -16.47 -10.39
N PRO A 132 0.66 -16.64 -10.23
CA PRO A 132 1.57 -15.53 -10.06
C PRO A 132 1.64 -14.59 -11.26
N GLU A 133 1.39 -15.09 -12.47
CA GLU A 133 1.40 -14.28 -13.69
C GLU A 133 0.03 -13.62 -13.97
N CYS A 134 -0.97 -13.85 -13.12
CA CYS A 134 -2.32 -13.35 -13.31
C CYS A 134 -2.64 -12.18 -12.38
N LEU A 135 -2.63 -10.96 -12.90
CA LEU A 135 -2.97 -9.74 -12.15
C LEU A 135 -4.35 -9.80 -11.45
N ALA A 136 -5.32 -10.56 -12.01
CA ALA A 136 -6.64 -10.71 -11.39
C ALA A 136 -6.64 -11.68 -10.19
N CYS A 137 -5.62 -12.52 -10.04
CA CYS A 137 -5.43 -13.42 -8.90
C CYS A 137 -4.87 -12.72 -7.68
N TRP A 138 -4.32 -11.53 -7.86
CA TRP A 138 -3.73 -10.74 -6.79
C TRP A 138 -4.73 -9.69 -6.26
N PRO A 139 -4.68 -9.36 -4.96
CA PRO A 139 -5.53 -8.33 -4.40
C PRO A 139 -5.28 -6.99 -5.09
N VAL A 140 -6.35 -6.26 -5.41
CA VAL A 140 -6.22 -4.92 -5.99
C VAL A 140 -6.10 -3.91 -4.85
N LEU A 141 -5.06 -3.08 -4.90
CA LEU A 141 -4.87 -1.96 -3.99
C LEU A 141 -5.79 -0.82 -4.44
N CYS A 142 -6.91 -0.66 -3.74
CA CYS A 142 -7.87 0.42 -3.99
C CYS A 142 -7.56 1.59 -3.08
N GLY A 143 -6.78 2.55 -3.58
CA GLY A 143 -6.36 3.73 -2.82
C GLY A 143 -6.30 5.00 -3.68
N SER A 144 -6.74 4.95 -4.93
CA SER A 144 -6.56 6.10 -5.81
C SER A 144 -7.55 7.22 -5.51
N ASN A 145 -7.04 8.46 -5.46
CA ASN A 145 -7.84 9.69 -5.49
C ASN A 145 -8.54 9.93 -6.85
N CYS A 146 -8.37 9.01 -7.80
CA CYS A 146 -9.05 9.13 -9.08
C CYS A 146 -10.57 9.11 -8.92
N LYS A 147 -11.22 9.94 -9.71
CA LYS A 147 -12.67 9.87 -9.91
C LYS A 147 -13.03 8.63 -10.72
N TRP A 148 -13.99 7.86 -10.21
CA TRP A 148 -14.86 7.01 -11.03
C TRP A 148 -15.86 7.90 -11.78
#